data_AF-E3RQB7-F1
#
_entry.id   AF-E3RQB7-F1
#
_cell.length_a   1.000
_cell.length_b   1.000
_cell.length_c   1.000
_cell.angle_alpha   90.00
_cell.angle_beta   90.00
_cell.angle_gamma   90.00
#
_symmetry.space_group_name_H-M   'P 1'
#
loop_
_entity.id
_entity.type
_entity.pdbx_description
1 polymer ?
#
loop_
_entity_poly.entity_id
_entity_poly.type
_entity_poly.pdbx_seq_one_letter_code
_entity_poly.pdbx_strand_id
1 'polypeptide(L)'
;MYPTSSRGGELILWGSIDPASVDEDALNDWWTNEHLPERLGLPGFQLARRYRAFEPKQGQNEYLALYQVSNVQDLASPEYMHALNHPTERTVQFMPCLASMNRFACSSMYQQQTPYSVAGTRHNSDDYLFMVVCRLEEEATRFGLDVHRVTEHLSHNEHPDIWRVRVSSVSPSITAQGSTSKSYDGVGFNTPPDNAATSLDRPNTLILLFDLHSTTAPTSLPTTTWFASLESKLEESNVRISYKNTYSLIATLAKDAINAEA
;
A
#
# COMPACT_ATOMS: atom_id res chain seq x y z
N MET A 1 -21.25 21.04 -2.87
CA MET A 1 -20.61 20.76 -1.56
C MET A 1 -20.76 19.26 -1.33
N TYR A 2 -19.72 18.48 -1.61
CA TYR A 2 -19.75 17.03 -1.36
C TYR A 2 -19.60 16.79 0.15
N PRO A 3 -20.35 15.87 0.76
CA PRO A 3 -20.25 15.61 2.18
C PRO A 3 -18.85 15.09 2.51
N THR A 4 -18.18 15.70 3.48
CA THR A 4 -16.95 15.20 4.10
C THR A 4 -17.29 14.01 4.99
N SER A 5 -17.70 12.89 4.39
CA SER A 5 -17.53 11.60 5.07
C SER A 5 -16.02 11.42 5.23
N SER A 6 -15.54 11.17 6.45
CA SER A 6 -14.12 10.89 6.69
C SER A 6 -13.69 9.74 5.77
N ARG A 7 -13.00 10.07 4.68
CA ARG A 7 -12.48 9.05 3.79
C ARG A 7 -11.27 8.45 4.50
N GLY A 8 -11.26 7.13 4.66
CA GLY A 8 -10.14 6.40 5.25
C GLY A 8 -8.81 6.73 4.56
N GLY A 9 -7.70 6.42 5.21
CA GLY A 9 -6.38 6.57 4.63
C GLY A 9 -5.62 5.26 4.58
N GLU A 10 -4.57 5.22 3.78
CA GLU A 10 -3.65 4.09 3.70
C GLU A 10 -2.20 4.58 3.68
N LEU A 11 -1.33 3.94 4.46
CA LEU A 11 0.12 4.03 4.27
C LEU A 11 0.57 2.78 3.52
N ILE A 12 1.13 2.96 2.33
CA ILE A 12 1.53 1.87 1.44
C ILE A 12 3.03 1.97 1.24
N LEU A 13 3.75 0.90 1.56
CA LEU A 13 5.18 0.77 1.31
C LEU A 13 5.42 -0.44 0.41
N TRP A 14 6.25 -0.31 -0.62
CA TRP A 14 6.68 -1.46 -1.41
C TRP A 14 8.06 -1.25 -2.04
N GLY A 15 8.80 -2.32 -2.23
CA GLY A 15 10.16 -2.27 -2.73
C GLY A 15 10.95 -3.52 -2.39
N SER A 16 12.25 -3.44 -2.58
CA SER A 16 13.19 -4.54 -2.32
C SER A 16 14.02 -4.23 -1.09
N ILE A 17 14.41 -5.27 -0.38
CA ILE A 17 15.50 -5.22 0.58
C ILE A 17 16.75 -5.82 -0.07
N ASP A 18 17.93 -5.38 0.34
CA ASP A 18 19.18 -6.05 -0.07
C ASP A 18 19.43 -7.24 0.86
N PRO A 19 19.31 -8.50 0.37
CA PRO A 19 19.49 -9.69 1.20
C PRO A 19 20.93 -9.86 1.70
N ALA A 20 21.91 -9.18 1.10
CA ALA A 20 23.28 -9.16 1.61
C ALA A 20 23.47 -8.21 2.79
N SER A 21 22.52 -7.28 3.00
CA SER A 21 22.65 -6.22 4.01
C SER A 21 22.01 -6.56 5.37
N VAL A 22 21.17 -7.61 5.44
CA VAL A 22 20.34 -7.88 6.62
C VAL A 22 19.98 -9.35 6.74
N ASP A 23 19.87 -9.84 7.98
CA ASP A 23 19.22 -11.12 8.29
C ASP A 23 17.71 -10.99 8.03
N GLU A 24 17.23 -11.66 6.98
CA GLU A 24 15.82 -11.60 6.52
C GLU A 24 14.84 -12.12 7.60
N ASP A 25 15.22 -13.15 8.36
CA ASP A 25 14.36 -13.70 9.41
C ASP A 25 14.23 -12.71 10.56
N ALA A 26 15.36 -12.13 10.99
CA ALA A 26 15.37 -11.11 12.05
C ALA A 26 14.63 -9.82 11.65
N LEU A 27 14.73 -9.41 10.37
CA LEU A 27 13.98 -8.30 9.81
C LEU A 27 12.48 -8.61 9.82
N ASN A 28 12.08 -9.81 9.38
CA ASN A 28 10.68 -10.20 9.33
C ASN A 28 10.06 -10.33 10.72
N ASP A 29 10.82 -10.85 11.69
CA ASP A 29 10.41 -10.88 13.10
C ASP A 29 10.19 -9.46 13.64
N TRP A 30 11.17 -8.55 13.47
CA TRP A 30 11.01 -7.16 13.90
C TRP A 30 9.80 -6.51 13.24
N TRP A 31 9.66 -6.65 11.93
CA TRP A 31 8.60 -5.97 11.19
C TRP A 31 7.23 -6.46 11.65
N THR A 32 7.03 -7.77 11.77
CA THR A 32 5.72 -8.36 12.15
C THR A 32 5.42 -8.22 13.64
N ASN A 33 6.39 -8.54 14.51
CA ASN A 33 6.14 -8.73 15.95
C ASN A 33 6.44 -7.48 16.79
N GLU A 34 7.11 -6.48 16.24
CA GLU A 34 7.40 -5.23 16.94
C GLU A 34 6.85 -4.02 16.18
N HIS A 35 7.21 -3.86 14.90
CA HIS A 35 6.87 -2.66 14.15
C HIS A 35 5.38 -2.57 13.82
N LEU A 36 4.70 -3.64 13.39
CA LEU A 36 3.25 -3.57 13.15
C LEU A 36 2.47 -3.24 14.44
N PRO A 37 2.69 -3.92 15.59
CA PRO A 37 2.03 -3.56 16.84
C PRO A 37 2.29 -2.13 17.28
N GLU A 38 3.54 -1.65 17.18
CA GLU A 38 3.91 -0.26 17.48
C GLU A 38 3.05 0.72 16.68
N ARG A 39 2.92 0.51 15.36
CA ARG A 39 2.10 1.38 14.50
C ARG A 39 0.61 1.28 14.82
N LEU A 40 0.10 0.07 15.04
CA LEU A 40 -1.33 -0.12 15.35
C LEU A 40 -1.74 0.42 16.73
N GLY A 41 -0.80 0.52 17.67
CA GLY A 41 -1.01 1.19 18.95
C GLY A 41 -1.33 2.68 18.80
N LEU A 42 -0.90 3.32 17.71
CA LEU A 42 -1.11 4.75 17.48
C LEU A 42 -2.57 5.09 17.14
N PRO A 43 -3.05 6.30 17.51
CA PRO A 43 -4.37 6.78 17.11
C PRO A 43 -4.59 6.70 15.60
N GLY A 44 -5.81 6.38 15.20
CA GLY A 44 -6.19 6.32 13.78
C GLY A 44 -5.79 5.04 13.03
N PHE A 45 -4.73 4.34 13.41
CA PHE A 45 -4.38 3.05 12.80
C PHE A 45 -5.44 1.97 13.10
N GLN A 46 -5.74 1.10 12.13
CA GLN A 46 -6.83 0.11 12.22
C GLN A 46 -6.39 -1.30 11.84
N LEU A 47 -5.65 -1.44 10.74
CA LEU A 47 -5.23 -2.73 10.19
C LEU A 47 -3.85 -2.59 9.58
N ALA A 48 -2.99 -3.58 9.80
CA ALA A 48 -1.70 -3.71 9.15
C ALA A 48 -1.63 -5.04 8.42
N ARG A 49 -1.12 -5.03 7.18
CA ARG A 49 -0.87 -6.23 6.39
C ARG A 49 0.50 -6.17 5.75
N ARG A 50 1.18 -7.31 5.71
CA ARG A 50 2.42 -7.50 4.98
C ARG A 50 2.24 -8.54 3.91
N TYR A 51 2.90 -8.32 2.79
CA TYR A 51 2.86 -9.19 1.65
C TYR A 51 4.25 -9.40 1.07
N ARG A 52 4.44 -10.53 0.39
CA ARG A 52 5.61 -10.83 -0.44
C ARG A 52 5.16 -11.00 -1.88
N ALA A 53 5.96 -10.55 -2.86
CA ALA A 53 5.66 -10.75 -4.27
C ALA A 53 5.38 -12.24 -4.54
N PHE A 54 4.34 -12.54 -5.32
CA PHE A 54 3.95 -13.92 -5.61
C PHE A 54 5.03 -14.64 -6.42
N GLU A 55 5.61 -13.95 -7.40
CA GLU A 55 6.78 -14.38 -8.17
C GLU A 55 7.95 -13.44 -7.89
N PRO A 56 8.66 -13.62 -6.76
CA PRO A 56 9.77 -12.74 -6.42
C PRO A 56 10.91 -12.98 -7.42
N LYS A 57 11.24 -11.95 -8.20
CA LYS A 57 12.54 -11.89 -8.87
C LYS A 57 13.51 -11.31 -7.86
N GLN A 58 14.68 -11.95 -7.68
CA GLN A 58 15.70 -11.50 -6.73
C GLN A 58 15.93 -9.98 -6.86
N GLY A 59 15.72 -9.26 -5.76
CA GLY A 59 15.97 -7.82 -5.68
C GLY A 59 14.93 -6.91 -6.35
N GLN A 60 13.74 -7.40 -6.75
CA GLN A 60 12.71 -6.55 -7.40
C GLN A 60 11.36 -6.55 -6.66
N ASN A 61 11.05 -5.43 -6.00
CA ASN A 61 9.76 -5.10 -5.38
C ASN A 61 9.14 -6.24 -4.57
N GLU A 62 9.98 -6.92 -3.80
CA GLU A 62 9.66 -8.17 -3.10
C GLU A 62 8.66 -7.96 -1.95
N TYR A 63 8.77 -6.87 -1.22
CA TYR A 63 7.99 -6.64 -0.01
C TYR A 63 6.95 -5.55 -0.24
N LEU A 64 5.78 -5.73 0.39
CA LEU A 64 4.75 -4.71 0.52
C LEU A 64 4.20 -4.68 1.96
N ALA A 65 4.05 -3.49 2.52
CA ALA A 65 3.32 -3.25 3.76
C ALA A 65 2.19 -2.25 3.53
N LEU A 66 1.02 -2.55 4.06
CA LEU A 66 -0.16 -1.72 3.98
C LEU A 66 -0.72 -1.49 5.38
N TYR A 67 -0.85 -0.22 5.77
CA TYR A 67 -1.54 0.18 6.99
C TYR A 67 -2.81 0.93 6.62
N GLN A 68 -3.94 0.50 7.14
CA GLN A 68 -5.20 1.25 7.06
C GLN A 68 -5.31 2.17 8.27
N VAL A 69 -5.62 3.43 8.00
CA VAL A 69 -5.86 4.46 9.00
C VAL A 69 -7.25 5.07 8.82
N SER A 70 -7.81 5.61 9.89
CA SER A 70 -9.12 6.24 9.88
C SER A 70 -9.17 7.49 9.01
N ASN A 71 -8.03 8.20 8.90
CA ASN A 71 -7.84 9.36 8.05
C ASN A 71 -6.36 9.46 7.64
N VAL A 72 -6.07 9.88 6.40
CA VAL A 72 -4.68 10.12 5.95
C VAL A 72 -3.92 11.09 6.87
N GLN A 73 -4.62 12.02 7.54
CA GLN A 73 -4.01 12.97 8.46
C GLN A 73 -3.43 12.31 9.72
N ASP A 74 -3.87 11.10 10.07
CA ASP A 74 -3.32 10.33 11.19
C ASP A 74 -1.81 10.04 10.97
N LEU A 75 -1.39 9.96 9.71
CA LEU A 75 0.01 9.77 9.27
C LEU A 75 0.87 11.05 9.33
N ALA A 76 0.32 12.13 9.89
CA ALA A 76 1.04 13.35 10.27
C ALA A 76 0.66 13.81 11.68
N SER A 77 -0.04 12.96 12.45
CA SER A 77 -0.43 13.28 13.82
C SER A 77 0.81 13.48 14.72
N PRO A 78 0.70 14.29 15.79
CA PRO A 78 1.78 14.44 16.76
C PRO A 78 2.28 13.10 17.32
N GLU A 79 1.38 12.16 17.60
CA GLU A 79 1.70 10.82 18.11
C GLU A 79 2.48 9.99 17.07
N TYR A 80 2.05 10.02 15.80
CA TYR A 80 2.77 9.35 14.72
C TYR A 80 4.16 9.95 14.51
N MET A 81 4.25 11.28 14.47
CA MET A 81 5.54 11.97 14.33
C MET A 81 6.44 11.75 15.55
N HIS A 82 5.87 11.63 16.75
CA HIS A 82 6.62 11.27 17.94
C HIS A 82 7.25 9.87 17.81
N ALA A 83 6.47 8.86 17.43
CA ALA A 83 6.96 7.50 17.23
C ALA A 83 8.06 7.43 16.15
N LEU A 84 7.90 8.17 15.05
CA LEU A 84 8.95 8.25 14.01
C LEU A 84 10.25 8.93 14.49
N ASN A 85 10.17 9.81 15.49
CA ASN A 85 11.31 10.55 16.02
C ASN A 85 11.93 9.93 17.28
N HIS A 86 11.33 8.88 17.83
CA HIS A 86 11.81 8.12 18.99
C HIS A 86 11.75 6.62 18.68
N PRO A 87 12.48 6.15 17.64
CA PRO A 87 12.46 4.76 17.24
C PRO A 87 13.02 3.84 18.33
N THR A 88 12.48 2.63 18.44
CA THR A 88 13.06 1.55 19.25
C THR A 88 14.46 1.18 18.73
N GLU A 89 15.26 0.49 19.55
CA GLU A 89 16.60 0.03 19.15
C GLU A 89 16.55 -0.85 17.88
N ARG A 90 15.58 -1.76 17.78
CA ARG A 90 15.40 -2.59 16.59
C ARG A 90 14.88 -1.79 15.40
N THR A 91 14.05 -0.78 15.61
CA THR A 91 13.65 0.15 14.53
C THR A 91 14.86 0.89 13.97
N VAL A 92 15.77 1.37 14.82
CA VAL A 92 17.04 1.98 14.39
C VAL A 92 17.88 0.99 13.58
N GLN A 93 17.91 -0.28 13.99
CA GLN A 93 18.66 -1.33 13.30
C GLN A 93 18.09 -1.66 11.90
N PHE A 94 16.76 -1.78 11.77
CA PHE A 94 16.14 -2.38 10.58
C PHE A 94 15.48 -1.40 9.61
N MET A 95 15.01 -0.22 10.06
CA MET A 95 14.42 0.78 9.15
C MET A 95 15.34 1.21 8.00
N PRO A 96 16.68 1.30 8.16
CA PRO A 96 17.59 1.57 7.05
C PRO A 96 17.42 0.63 5.85
N CYS A 97 17.10 -0.65 6.10
CA CYS A 97 16.87 -1.65 5.05
C CYS A 97 15.64 -1.34 4.18
N LEU A 98 14.71 -0.52 4.70
CA LEU A 98 13.46 -0.16 4.02
C LEU A 98 13.53 1.20 3.35
N ALA A 99 14.65 1.93 3.48
CA ALA A 99 14.75 3.32 3.03
C ALA A 99 14.69 3.48 1.50
N SER A 100 15.08 2.45 0.74
CA SER A 100 14.96 2.44 -0.73
C SER A 100 13.55 2.07 -1.22
N MET A 101 12.64 1.68 -0.33
CA MET A 101 11.27 1.34 -0.70
C MET A 101 10.48 2.60 -1.02
N ASN A 102 9.50 2.46 -1.91
CA ASN A 102 8.47 3.47 -2.09
C ASN A 102 7.63 3.53 -0.82
N ARG A 103 7.26 4.73 -0.39
CA ARG A 103 6.38 4.99 0.76
C ARG A 103 5.38 6.07 0.38
N PHE A 104 4.10 5.75 0.38
CA PHE A 104 3.03 6.69 0.04
C PHE A 104 1.93 6.72 1.11
N ALA A 105 1.65 7.90 1.62
CA ALA A 105 0.45 8.19 2.40
C ALA A 105 -0.68 8.55 1.44
N CYS A 106 -1.82 7.88 1.54
CA CYS A 106 -2.89 7.95 0.57
C CYS A 106 -4.24 8.22 1.23
N SER A 107 -5.08 9.01 0.55
CA SER A 107 -6.50 9.17 0.88
C SER A 107 -7.32 8.18 0.07
N SER A 108 -8.27 7.50 0.71
CA SER A 108 -9.24 6.65 0.01
C SER A 108 -10.14 7.52 -0.88
N MET A 109 -10.27 7.13 -2.14
CA MET A 109 -11.12 7.81 -3.13
C MET A 109 -12.36 6.98 -3.46
N TYR A 110 -12.19 5.66 -3.46
CA TYR A 110 -13.22 4.68 -3.75
C TYR A 110 -12.91 3.37 -3.03
N GLN A 111 -13.97 2.72 -2.56
CA GLN A 111 -13.90 1.35 -2.08
C GLN A 111 -15.19 0.63 -2.41
N GLN A 112 -15.05 -0.57 -2.95
CA GLN A 112 -16.14 -1.51 -3.16
C GLN A 112 -15.70 -2.85 -2.59
N GLN A 113 -16.62 -3.53 -1.93
CA GLN A 113 -16.41 -4.86 -1.41
C GLN A 113 -17.67 -5.68 -1.68
N THR A 114 -17.51 -6.86 -2.26
CA THR A 114 -18.63 -7.77 -2.42
C THR A 114 -19.03 -8.31 -1.04
N PRO A 115 -20.34 -8.39 -0.73
CA PRO A 115 -20.79 -9.01 0.51
C PRO A 115 -20.33 -10.47 0.53
N TYR A 116 -19.32 -10.76 1.35
CA TYR A 116 -18.81 -12.10 1.49
C TYR A 116 -19.84 -12.93 2.28
N SER A 117 -20.35 -14.01 1.69
CA SER A 117 -21.24 -14.93 2.43
C SER A 117 -20.40 -15.60 3.52
N VAL A 118 -20.69 -15.28 4.79
CA VAL A 118 -19.94 -15.70 6.00
C VAL A 118 -20.02 -17.21 6.27
N ALA A 119 -20.59 -17.99 5.36
CA ALA A 119 -20.67 -19.44 5.48
C ALA A 119 -19.33 -20.11 5.12
N GLY A 120 -18.38 -20.11 6.05
CA GLY A 120 -17.52 -21.28 6.27
C GLY A 120 -16.02 -21.19 5.94
N THR A 121 -15.47 -20.08 5.46
CA THR A 121 -14.02 -19.96 5.22
C THR A 121 -13.37 -19.10 6.30
N ARG A 122 -12.58 -19.75 7.18
CA ARG A 122 -11.56 -19.07 8.00
C ARG A 122 -10.65 -18.28 7.05
N HIS A 123 -10.22 -17.09 7.44
CA HIS A 123 -9.15 -16.35 6.75
C HIS A 123 -7.94 -17.28 6.58
N ASN A 124 -7.79 -17.87 5.40
CA ASN A 124 -6.63 -18.69 5.09
C ASN A 124 -5.49 -17.74 4.71
N SER A 125 -4.26 -18.16 4.98
CA SER A 125 -3.00 -17.48 4.66
C SER A 125 -2.75 -17.16 3.18
N ASP A 126 -3.74 -17.38 2.31
CA ASP A 126 -3.59 -17.46 0.86
C ASP A 126 -4.31 -16.29 0.15
N ASP A 127 -4.57 -15.19 0.86
CA ASP A 127 -5.13 -13.98 0.25
C ASP A 127 -4.07 -13.30 -0.62
N TYR A 128 -4.43 -13.00 -1.87
CA TYR A 128 -3.58 -12.28 -2.80
C TYR A 128 -4.02 -10.82 -2.93
N LEU A 129 -3.04 -9.95 -3.19
CA LEU A 129 -3.24 -8.55 -3.51
C LEU A 129 -2.62 -8.26 -4.87
N PHE A 130 -3.43 -7.83 -5.83
CA PHE A 130 -2.92 -7.23 -7.05
C PHE A 130 -2.91 -5.71 -6.89
N MET A 131 -1.73 -5.10 -6.98
CA MET A 131 -1.52 -3.66 -6.86
C MET A 131 -1.17 -3.07 -8.22
N VAL A 132 -1.79 -1.95 -8.57
CA VAL A 132 -1.48 -1.16 -9.75
C VAL A 132 -1.22 0.29 -9.33
N VAL A 133 -0.06 0.83 -9.70
CA VAL A 133 0.32 2.22 -9.45
C VAL A 133 0.25 2.99 -10.75
N CYS A 134 -0.58 4.02 -10.75
CA CYS A 134 -0.87 4.84 -11.91
C CYS A 134 -0.40 6.28 -11.73
N ARG A 135 -0.01 6.92 -12.82
CA ARG A 135 0.30 8.35 -12.91
C ARG A 135 -0.71 9.04 -13.82
N LEU A 136 -1.19 10.20 -13.40
CA LEU A 136 -1.96 11.06 -14.31
C LEU A 136 -1.03 12.04 -15.00
N GLU A 137 -1.34 12.37 -16.25
CA GLU A 137 -0.66 13.43 -16.98
C GLU A 137 -1.05 14.82 -16.43
N GLU A 138 -0.11 15.78 -16.44
CA GLU A 138 0.01 16.99 -15.59
C GLU A 138 -1.19 17.97 -15.49
N GLU A 139 -2.32 17.75 -16.16
CA GLU A 139 -3.47 18.65 -16.07
C GLU A 139 -4.29 18.44 -14.78
N ALA A 140 -3.82 19.05 -13.69
CA ALA A 140 -4.48 19.04 -12.37
C ALA A 140 -5.97 19.44 -12.40
N THR A 141 -6.41 20.17 -13.44
CA THR A 141 -7.82 20.58 -13.66
C THR A 141 -8.76 19.41 -13.92
N ARG A 142 -8.26 18.22 -14.30
CA ARG A 142 -9.07 17.04 -14.60
C ARG A 142 -8.98 15.91 -13.58
N PHE A 143 -8.13 16.02 -12.56
CA PHE A 143 -7.89 14.96 -11.56
C PHE A 143 -9.18 14.35 -11.01
N GLY A 144 -10.14 15.18 -10.59
CA GLY A 144 -11.42 14.68 -10.07
C GLY A 144 -12.27 13.94 -11.11
N LEU A 145 -12.25 14.39 -12.37
CA LEU A 145 -13.01 13.78 -13.47
C LEU A 145 -12.39 12.44 -13.88
N ASP A 146 -11.07 12.39 -14.02
CA ASP A 146 -10.37 11.19 -14.46
C ASP A 146 -10.44 10.09 -13.39
N VAL A 147 -10.31 10.45 -12.10
CA VAL A 147 -10.57 9.52 -10.99
C VAL A 147 -12.03 9.04 -11.03
N HIS A 148 -12.98 9.94 -11.24
CA HIS A 148 -14.40 9.56 -11.29
C HIS A 148 -14.67 8.52 -12.40
N ARG A 149 -14.15 8.73 -13.61
CA ARG A 149 -14.27 7.78 -14.73
C ARG A 149 -13.71 6.40 -14.40
N VAL A 150 -12.56 6.34 -13.75
CA VAL A 150 -11.95 5.08 -13.29
C VAL A 150 -12.84 4.40 -12.26
N THR A 151 -13.32 5.14 -11.26
CA THR A 151 -14.19 4.58 -10.21
C THR A 151 -15.56 4.14 -10.73
N GLU A 152 -16.11 4.86 -11.70
CA GLU A 152 -17.36 4.51 -12.38
C GLU A 152 -17.19 3.24 -13.23
N HIS A 153 -16.06 3.09 -13.91
CA HIS A 153 -15.79 1.85 -14.65
C HIS A 153 -15.72 0.65 -13.70
N LEU A 154 -14.97 0.77 -12.61
CA LEU A 154 -14.81 -0.28 -11.60
C LEU A 154 -16.14 -0.65 -10.94
N SER A 155 -17.04 0.31 -10.71
CA SER A 155 -18.35 0.03 -10.11
C SER A 155 -19.31 -0.77 -10.99
N HIS A 156 -19.08 -0.77 -12.31
CA HIS A 156 -19.93 -1.48 -13.28
C HIS A 156 -19.26 -2.72 -13.89
N ASN A 157 -17.98 -2.97 -13.58
CA ASN A 157 -17.19 -4.05 -14.17
C ASN A 157 -16.57 -4.90 -13.06
N GLU A 158 -17.38 -5.78 -12.48
CA GLU A 158 -16.91 -6.71 -11.45
C GLU A 158 -16.16 -7.89 -12.06
N HIS A 159 -15.15 -8.39 -11.35
CA HIS A 159 -14.46 -9.63 -11.68
C HIS A 159 -14.73 -10.67 -10.60
N PRO A 160 -15.10 -11.92 -10.95
CA PRO A 160 -15.52 -12.92 -9.96
C PRO A 160 -14.43 -13.26 -8.92
N ASP A 161 -13.17 -13.10 -9.29
CA ASP A 161 -12.03 -13.36 -8.39
C ASP A 161 -11.68 -12.19 -7.45
N ILE A 162 -12.26 -11.00 -7.67
CA ILE A 162 -11.95 -9.80 -6.88
C ILE A 162 -13.07 -9.58 -5.87
N TRP A 163 -12.76 -9.69 -4.58
CA TRP A 163 -13.75 -9.45 -3.52
C TRP A 163 -13.70 -8.03 -2.96
N ARG A 164 -12.60 -7.30 -3.18
CA ARG A 164 -12.49 -5.90 -2.75
C ARG A 164 -11.60 -5.10 -3.68
N VAL A 165 -12.08 -3.90 -4.01
CA VAL A 165 -11.39 -2.89 -4.81
C VAL A 165 -11.21 -1.65 -3.96
N ARG A 166 -10.01 -1.07 -3.97
CA ARG A 166 -9.74 0.27 -3.43
C ARG A 166 -9.02 1.11 -4.47
N VAL A 167 -9.40 2.38 -4.55
CA VAL A 167 -8.65 3.41 -5.30
C VAL A 167 -8.26 4.48 -4.31
N SER A 168 -6.96 4.75 -4.21
CA SER A 168 -6.39 5.68 -3.25
C SER A 168 -5.51 6.70 -3.96
N SER A 169 -5.61 7.97 -3.57
CA SER A 169 -4.79 9.06 -4.12
C SER A 169 -3.66 9.40 -3.16
N VAL A 170 -2.44 9.49 -3.67
CA VAL A 170 -1.28 9.88 -2.86
C VAL A 170 -1.42 11.32 -2.39
N SER A 171 -1.11 11.56 -1.12
CA SER A 171 -0.91 12.88 -0.53
C SER A 171 0.59 13.18 -0.48
N PRO A 172 1.14 14.03 -1.36
CA PRO A 172 2.57 14.33 -1.37
C PRO A 172 3.04 14.99 -0.07
N SER A 173 2.24 15.89 0.50
CA SER A 173 2.60 16.61 1.72
C SER A 173 2.67 15.71 2.95
N ILE A 174 1.74 14.77 3.11
CA ILE A 174 1.75 13.81 4.23
C ILE A 174 2.84 12.75 4.01
N THR A 175 3.03 12.33 2.74
CA THR A 175 4.12 11.43 2.37
C THR A 175 5.47 12.02 2.78
N ALA A 176 5.75 13.26 2.37
CA ALA A 176 7.00 13.95 2.67
C ALA A 176 7.25 14.07 4.18
N GLN A 177 6.25 14.43 4.97
CA GLN A 177 6.38 14.56 6.43
C GLN A 177 6.82 13.26 7.11
N GLY A 178 6.26 12.12 6.72
CA GLY A 178 6.65 10.85 7.32
C GLY A 178 8.01 10.32 6.85
N SER A 179 8.50 10.78 5.69
CA SER A 179 9.75 10.31 5.08
C SER A 179 10.98 11.13 5.50
N THR A 180 10.82 12.25 6.23
CA THR A 180 11.91 13.12 6.71
C THR A 180 12.23 12.92 8.20
N SER A 181 11.80 11.79 8.78
CA SER A 181 11.91 11.52 10.22
C SER A 181 13.24 10.87 10.61
N LYS A 182 13.57 10.95 11.90
CA LYS A 182 14.78 10.34 12.48
C LYS A 182 14.84 8.81 12.37
N SER A 183 13.72 8.15 12.06
CA SER A 183 13.71 6.72 11.70
C SER A 183 14.61 6.42 10.48
N TYR A 184 15.03 7.45 9.74
CA TYR A 184 15.97 7.36 8.61
C TYR A 184 17.32 8.07 8.88
N ASP A 185 17.61 8.50 10.13
CA ASP A 185 18.88 9.13 10.46
C ASP A 185 20.04 8.15 10.24
N GLY A 186 21.08 8.61 9.52
CA GLY A 186 22.24 7.79 9.16
C GLY A 186 22.06 6.90 7.93
N VAL A 187 20.88 6.92 7.29
CA VAL A 187 20.66 6.17 6.05
C VAL A 187 21.14 7.00 4.86
N GLY A 188 22.31 6.65 4.32
CA GLY A 188 22.73 7.12 3.02
C GLY A 188 21.82 6.52 1.95
N PHE A 189 21.00 7.33 1.29
CA PHE A 189 20.33 6.92 0.05
C PHE A 189 21.40 6.68 -1.02
N ASN A 190 22.04 5.51 -1.00
CA ASN A 190 22.88 5.06 -2.10
C ASN A 190 21.96 4.73 -3.26
N THR A 191 21.82 5.66 -4.21
CA THR A 191 21.15 5.42 -5.49
C THR A 191 21.89 4.31 -6.24
N PRO A 192 21.29 3.13 -6.50
CA PRO A 192 21.87 2.16 -7.41
C PRO A 192 21.66 2.61 -8.87
N PRO A 193 22.56 2.27 -9.80
CA PRO A 193 22.48 2.71 -11.19
C PRO A 193 21.33 2.01 -11.93
N ASP A 194 20.53 2.80 -12.65
CA ASP A 194 19.52 2.41 -13.65
C ASP A 194 18.45 1.39 -13.23
N ASN A 195 17.38 1.89 -12.58
CA ASN A 195 15.98 1.75 -13.01
C ASN A 195 14.99 2.04 -11.85
N ALA A 196 14.97 3.29 -11.38
CA ALA A 196 13.78 3.95 -10.82
C ALA A 196 14.19 5.38 -10.52
N ALA A 197 13.98 6.28 -11.49
CA ALA A 197 14.09 7.71 -11.23
C ALA A 197 13.28 8.07 -9.98
N THR A 198 13.95 8.64 -8.98
CA THR A 198 13.53 9.86 -8.26
C THR A 198 12.04 10.23 -8.32
N SER A 199 11.43 10.42 -7.14
CA SER A 199 10.61 11.60 -6.81
C SER A 199 9.75 11.32 -5.58
N LEU A 200 10.16 11.92 -4.46
CA LEU A 200 9.32 12.17 -3.26
C LEU A 200 8.22 13.23 -3.54
N ASP A 201 8.03 13.63 -4.79
CA ASP A 201 7.26 14.78 -5.24
C ASP A 201 6.49 14.42 -6.52
N ARG A 202 5.69 13.34 -6.47
CA ARG A 202 4.83 12.90 -7.58
C ARG A 202 3.38 13.31 -7.30
N PRO A 203 3.01 14.59 -7.51
CA PRO A 203 1.60 14.94 -7.57
C PRO A 203 0.93 14.06 -8.63
N ASN A 204 -0.32 13.68 -8.38
CA ASN A 204 -1.14 12.89 -9.31
C ASN A 204 -0.75 11.40 -9.44
N THR A 205 -0.53 10.72 -8.32
CA THR A 205 -0.40 9.25 -8.28
C THR A 205 -1.68 8.62 -7.71
N LEU A 206 -2.18 7.58 -8.38
CA LEU A 206 -3.25 6.71 -7.89
C LEU A 206 -2.71 5.32 -7.63
N ILE A 207 -3.21 4.69 -6.58
CA ILE A 207 -2.93 3.29 -6.27
C ILE A 207 -4.26 2.55 -6.28
N LEU A 208 -4.35 1.54 -7.14
CA LEU A 208 -5.49 0.64 -7.23
C LEU A 208 -5.09 -0.67 -6.57
N LEU A 209 -5.91 -1.14 -5.65
CA LEU A 209 -5.69 -2.36 -4.88
C LEU A 209 -6.87 -3.31 -5.10
N PHE A 210 -6.56 -4.52 -5.52
CA PHE A 210 -7.53 -5.58 -5.77
C PHE A 210 -7.21 -6.75 -4.85
N ASP A 211 -8.01 -6.96 -3.80
CA ASP A 211 -7.91 -8.19 -3.01
C ASP A 211 -8.61 -9.33 -3.75
N LEU A 212 -7.89 -10.43 -3.93
CA LEU A 212 -8.34 -11.59 -4.69
C LEU A 212 -8.76 -12.72 -3.75
N HIS A 213 -9.65 -13.59 -4.22
CA HIS A 213 -9.96 -14.84 -3.55
C HIS A 213 -8.77 -15.80 -3.61
N SER A 214 -8.54 -16.56 -2.53
CA SER A 214 -7.46 -17.56 -2.44
C SER A 214 -7.57 -18.70 -3.47
N THR A 215 -8.75 -18.92 -4.04
CA THR A 215 -9.00 -19.94 -5.07
C THR A 215 -8.53 -19.54 -6.46
N THR A 216 -8.12 -18.29 -6.66
CA THR A 216 -7.70 -17.75 -7.94
C THR A 216 -6.20 -17.98 -8.15
N ALA A 217 -5.79 -18.42 -9.35
CA ALA A 217 -4.39 -18.41 -9.73
C ALA A 217 -3.92 -16.93 -9.82
N PRO A 218 -3.06 -16.43 -8.91
CA PRO A 218 -2.79 -15.00 -8.73
C PRO A 218 -2.12 -14.31 -9.93
N THR A 219 -1.58 -15.08 -10.87
CA THR A 219 -0.91 -14.58 -12.08
C THR A 219 -1.84 -14.37 -13.26
N SER A 220 -3.10 -14.83 -13.20
CA SER A 220 -4.00 -14.75 -14.36
C SER A 220 -4.62 -13.37 -14.55
N LEU A 221 -4.90 -12.63 -13.46
CA LEU A 221 -5.66 -11.37 -13.52
C LEU A 221 -5.09 -10.34 -14.51
N PRO A 222 -3.76 -10.06 -14.53
CA PRO A 222 -3.18 -9.11 -15.48
C PRO A 222 -3.29 -9.50 -16.96
N THR A 223 -3.62 -10.77 -17.25
CA THR A 223 -3.77 -11.30 -18.62
C THR A 223 -5.23 -11.44 -19.05
N THR A 224 -6.18 -11.08 -18.18
CA THR A 224 -7.61 -11.19 -18.47
C THR A 224 -8.10 -10.08 -19.41
N THR A 225 -9.20 -10.35 -20.13
CA THR A 225 -9.93 -9.33 -20.89
C THR A 225 -10.49 -8.24 -19.99
N TRP A 226 -10.84 -8.57 -18.75
CA TRP A 226 -11.26 -7.60 -17.74
C TRP A 226 -10.16 -6.58 -17.46
N PHE A 227 -8.91 -7.03 -17.24
CA PHE A 227 -7.82 -6.12 -16.98
C PHE A 227 -7.44 -5.29 -18.21
N ALA A 228 -7.47 -5.88 -19.41
CA ALA A 228 -7.29 -5.14 -20.66
C ALA A 228 -8.34 -4.03 -20.84
N SER A 229 -9.60 -4.27 -20.42
CA SER A 229 -10.65 -3.25 -20.39
C SER A 229 -10.32 -2.11 -19.41
N LEU A 230 -9.83 -2.45 -18.21
CA LEU A 230 -9.38 -1.47 -17.23
C LEU A 230 -8.20 -0.64 -17.76
N GLU A 231 -7.20 -1.28 -18.38
CA GLU A 231 -6.05 -0.60 -19.00
C GLU A 231 -6.51 0.41 -20.06
N SER A 232 -7.38 -0.01 -20.98
CA SER A 232 -7.96 0.89 -21.99
C SER A 232 -8.71 2.06 -21.33
N LYS A 233 -9.41 1.83 -20.21
CA LYS A 233 -10.16 2.89 -19.53
C LYS A 233 -9.27 3.89 -18.79
N LEU A 234 -8.18 3.41 -18.22
CA LEU A 234 -7.15 4.23 -17.60
C LEU A 234 -6.52 5.14 -18.68
N GLU A 235 -6.17 4.58 -19.84
CA GLU A 235 -5.62 5.35 -20.97
C GLU A 235 -6.58 6.43 -21.49
N GLU A 236 -7.86 6.10 -21.70
CA GLU A 236 -8.91 7.08 -22.07
C GLU A 236 -9.07 8.22 -21.04
N SER A 237 -8.66 7.95 -19.80
CA SER A 237 -8.72 8.89 -18.67
C SER A 237 -7.38 9.59 -18.42
N ASN A 238 -6.42 9.52 -19.36
CA ASN A 238 -5.07 10.07 -19.22
C ASN A 238 -4.31 9.56 -17.97
N VAL A 239 -4.63 8.33 -17.56
CA VAL A 239 -4.03 7.63 -16.42
C VAL A 239 -3.15 6.52 -16.96
N ARG A 240 -1.83 6.61 -16.77
CA ARG A 240 -0.88 5.60 -17.22
C ARG A 240 -0.45 4.68 -16.09
N ILE A 241 -0.45 3.38 -16.33
CA ILE A 241 0.14 2.41 -15.41
C ILE A 241 1.66 2.59 -15.41
N SER A 242 2.24 2.72 -14.22
CA SER A 242 3.68 2.83 -14.01
C SER A 242 4.27 1.61 -13.34
N TYR A 243 3.46 0.86 -12.58
CA TYR A 243 3.86 -0.35 -11.90
C TYR A 243 2.64 -1.22 -11.66
N LYS A 244 2.78 -2.54 -11.79
CA LYS A 244 1.77 -3.52 -11.39
C LYS A 244 2.47 -4.78 -10.88
N ASN A 245 1.94 -5.38 -9.81
CA ASN A 245 2.47 -6.63 -9.25
C ASN A 245 1.43 -7.35 -8.40
N THR A 246 1.57 -8.67 -8.31
CA THR A 246 0.76 -9.51 -7.43
C THR A 246 1.57 -9.95 -6.22
N TYR A 247 0.95 -9.90 -5.05
CA TYR A 247 1.56 -10.25 -3.78
C TYR A 247 0.73 -11.28 -3.02
N SER A 248 1.40 -12.15 -2.27
CA SER A 248 0.82 -13.09 -1.31
C SER A 248 0.86 -12.50 0.09
N LEU A 249 -0.23 -12.60 0.85
CA LEU A 249 -0.27 -12.18 2.24
C LEU A 249 0.70 -13.03 3.09
N ILE A 250 1.53 -12.38 3.92
CA ILE A 250 2.45 -13.05 4.84
C ILE A 250 2.20 -12.70 6.31
N ALA A 251 1.53 -11.58 6.59
CA ALA A 251 1.08 -11.23 7.94
C ALA A 251 -0.12 -10.29 7.90
N THR A 252 -1.01 -10.40 8.89
CA THR A 252 -2.13 -9.47 9.10
C THR A 252 -2.32 -9.25 10.59
N LEU A 253 -2.53 -7.99 11.00
CA LEU A 253 -2.79 -7.62 12.38
C LEU A 253 -3.86 -6.52 12.41
N ALA A 254 -4.94 -6.74 13.15
CA ALA A 254 -5.99 -5.77 13.35
C ALA A 254 -5.85 -5.14 14.74
N LYS A 255 -6.17 -3.86 14.87
CA LYS A 255 -6.06 -3.13 16.14
C LYS A 255 -6.85 -3.77 17.28
N ASP A 256 -8.04 -4.28 16.97
CA ASP A 256 -8.90 -4.93 17.96
C ASP A 256 -8.28 -6.20 18.55
N ALA A 257 -7.38 -6.87 17.82
CA ALA A 257 -6.67 -8.04 18.32
C ALA A 257 -5.60 -7.67 19.37
N ILE A 258 -4.97 -6.49 19.25
CA ILE A 258 -3.97 -6.01 20.21
C ILE A 258 -4.64 -5.65 21.55
N ASN A 259 -5.79 -4.97 21.48
CA ASN A 259 -6.52 -4.55 22.68
C ASN A 259 -7.13 -5.72 23.46
N ALA A 260 -7.24 -6.91 22.86
CA ALA A 260 -7.74 -8.11 23.53
C ALA A 260 -6.66 -8.82 24.37
N GLU A 261 -5.38 -8.51 24.14
CA GLU A 261 -4.23 -9.13 24.82
C GLU A 261 -3.59 -8.21 25.89
N ALA A 262 -4.02 -6.95 25.98
CA ALA A 262 -3.54 -5.94 26.93
C ALA A 262 -4.44 -5.80 28.18
#